data_AF-A0A7Y7DHC5-F1
#
_entry.id   AF-A0A7Y7DHC5-F1
#
_cell.length_a   1.000
_cell.length_b   1.000
_cell.length_c   1.000
_cell.angle_alpha   90.00
_cell.angle_beta   90.00
_cell.angle_gamma   90.00
#
_symmetry.space_group_name_H-M   'P 1'
#
loop_
_entity.id
_entity.type
_entity.pdbx_description
1 polymer ?
#
loop_
_entity_poly.entity_id
_entity_poly.type
_entity_poly.pdbx_seq_one_letter_code
_entity_poly.pdbx_strand_id
1 'polypeptide(L)'
;MENWETISLTISLLLLVISMGLSSFFSEKETTTITTLLCMILVGVTTFMESLSQQKHSIPPTYKIVQIGTSIALTICVILVYFFEKMAFVQYVVVGFLVISVITSMLITRQTKPVKQYKHLEKSNRVFAFTFLTLVPIYLAFHYAFEEAYQQFQMGFLLYFAFIALAIRKIFDDLHRLSLVNNTLKPIEQHFKNYGLTKREQEIAILLFEGLTYQSIADQLFISLPTIKTHASNIYKKCKVKSRNELTKILAS
;
A
#
# COMPACT_ATOMS: atom_id res chain seq x y z
N MET A 1 -7.42 3.99 9.31
CA MET A 1 -6.57 2.81 9.53
C MET A 1 -6.13 2.26 8.18
N GLU A 2 -4.84 2.00 8.04
CA GLU A 2 -4.26 1.39 6.85
C GLU A 2 -4.71 -0.07 6.76
N ASN A 3 -5.02 -0.54 5.55
CA ASN A 3 -5.54 -1.89 5.38
C ASN A 3 -4.39 -2.90 5.37
N TRP A 4 -4.64 -4.13 5.84
CA TRP A 4 -3.60 -5.16 5.99
C TRP A 4 -2.91 -5.47 4.65
N GLU A 5 -3.63 -5.41 3.53
CA GLU A 5 -3.03 -5.64 2.21
C GLU A 5 -2.04 -4.54 1.81
N THR A 6 -2.29 -3.27 2.20
CA THR A 6 -1.37 -2.17 1.92
C THR A 6 -0.05 -2.32 2.68
N ILE A 7 -0.13 -2.75 3.94
CA ILE A 7 1.03 -3.07 4.79
C ILE A 7 1.77 -4.28 4.25
N SER A 8 1.04 -5.31 3.81
CA SER A 8 1.65 -6.51 3.22
C SER A 8 2.44 -6.19 1.95
N LEU A 9 1.93 -5.31 1.08
CA LEU A 9 2.67 -4.87 -0.11
C LEU A 9 3.92 -4.06 0.24
N THR A 10 3.86 -3.13 1.21
CA THR A 10 5.06 -2.35 1.60
C THR A 10 6.17 -3.27 2.10
N ILE A 11 5.83 -4.22 2.99
CA ILE A 11 6.78 -5.20 3.51
C ILE A 11 7.36 -6.05 2.37
N SER A 12 6.52 -6.50 1.43
CA SER A 12 6.95 -7.33 0.30
C SER A 12 7.90 -6.60 -0.63
N LEU A 13 7.63 -5.33 -0.93
CA LEU A 13 8.52 -4.48 -1.73
C LEU A 13 9.86 -4.23 -1.01
N LEU A 14 9.82 -3.99 0.30
CA LEU A 14 11.01 -3.77 1.10
C LEU A 14 11.89 -5.03 1.15
N LEU A 15 11.29 -6.19 1.40
CA LEU A 15 11.98 -7.49 1.35
C LEU A 15 12.59 -7.76 -0.03
N LEU A 16 11.87 -7.43 -1.10
CA LEU A 16 12.37 -7.58 -2.47
C LEU A 16 13.63 -6.72 -2.69
N VAL A 17 13.58 -5.44 -2.30
CA VAL A 17 14.73 -4.51 -2.42
C VAL A 17 15.91 -4.98 -1.57
N ILE A 18 15.68 -5.41 -0.33
CA ILE A 18 16.74 -5.98 0.54
C ILE A 18 17.34 -7.24 -0.11
N SER A 19 16.50 -8.16 -0.57
CA SER A 19 16.96 -9.40 -1.18
C SER A 19 17.80 -9.14 -2.43
N MET A 20 17.45 -8.13 -3.22
CA MET A 20 18.23 -7.69 -4.37
C MET A 20 19.57 -7.10 -3.94
N GLY A 21 19.57 -6.19 -2.96
CA GLY A 21 20.80 -5.58 -2.45
C GLY A 21 21.76 -6.59 -1.85
N LEU A 22 21.26 -7.61 -1.14
CA LEU A 22 22.08 -8.70 -0.59
C LEU A 22 22.60 -9.61 -1.70
N SER A 23 21.83 -9.87 -2.76
CA SER A 23 22.24 -10.80 -3.82
C SER A 23 23.56 -10.42 -4.50
N SER A 24 23.87 -9.11 -4.62
CA SER A 24 25.13 -8.63 -5.17
C SER A 24 26.35 -8.85 -4.26
N PHE A 25 26.15 -9.10 -2.97
CA PHE A 25 27.24 -9.37 -2.02
C PHE A 25 27.53 -10.87 -1.84
N PHE A 26 26.54 -11.74 -2.09
CA PHE A 26 26.62 -13.16 -1.74
C PHE A 26 26.65 -14.13 -2.94
N SER A 27 26.45 -13.66 -4.18
CA SER A 27 26.45 -14.53 -5.37
C SER A 27 27.55 -14.16 -6.36
N GLU A 28 28.50 -15.08 -6.58
CA GLU A 28 29.54 -14.97 -7.63
C GLU A 28 29.00 -15.30 -9.05
N LYS A 29 27.78 -15.84 -9.16
CA LYS A 29 27.11 -16.15 -10.44
C LYS A 29 25.99 -15.14 -10.74
N GLU A 30 25.85 -14.76 -12.01
CA GLU A 30 24.82 -13.87 -12.57
C GLU A 30 23.36 -14.39 -12.48
N THR A 31 23.07 -15.41 -11.66
CA THR A 31 21.74 -16.02 -11.54
C THR A 31 20.95 -15.42 -10.39
N THR A 32 19.66 -15.11 -10.59
CA THR A 32 18.77 -14.62 -9.52
C THR A 32 18.69 -15.61 -8.38
N THR A 33 18.87 -15.15 -7.14
CA THR A 33 18.79 -16.01 -5.96
C THR A 33 17.36 -16.47 -5.70
N ILE A 34 17.18 -17.64 -5.09
CA ILE A 34 15.87 -18.16 -4.68
C ILE A 34 15.10 -17.13 -3.85
N THR A 35 15.80 -16.44 -2.95
CA THR A 35 15.21 -15.40 -2.08
C THR A 35 14.58 -14.28 -2.91
N THR A 36 15.24 -13.83 -3.98
CA THR A 36 14.67 -12.82 -4.88
C THR A 36 13.44 -13.35 -5.62
N LEU A 37 13.47 -14.61 -6.09
CA LEU A 37 12.32 -15.24 -6.76
C LEU A 37 11.10 -15.37 -5.82
N LEU A 38 11.31 -15.76 -4.57
CA LEU A 38 10.25 -15.83 -3.56
C LEU A 38 9.68 -14.44 -3.25
N CYS A 39 10.54 -13.42 -3.12
CA CYS A 39 10.09 -12.04 -2.92
C CYS A 39 9.29 -11.52 -4.14
N MET A 40 9.68 -11.89 -5.37
CA MET A 40 8.92 -11.55 -6.59
C MET A 40 7.51 -12.16 -6.58
N ILE A 41 7.38 -13.43 -6.21
CA ILE A 41 6.06 -14.08 -6.06
C ILE A 41 5.22 -13.33 -5.01
N LEU A 42 5.82 -13.00 -3.87
CA LEU A 42 5.15 -12.28 -2.78
C LEU A 42 4.67 -10.89 -3.22
N VAL A 43 5.50 -10.13 -3.94
CA VAL A 43 5.11 -8.84 -4.52
C VAL A 43 4.00 -9.01 -5.55
N GLY A 44 4.04 -10.06 -6.38
CA GLY A 44 2.97 -10.40 -7.30
C GLY A 44 1.62 -10.56 -6.58
N VAL A 45 1.55 -11.37 -5.52
CA VAL A 45 0.31 -11.59 -4.75
C VAL A 45 -0.19 -10.31 -4.10
N THR A 46 0.71 -9.60 -3.40
CA THR A 46 0.34 -8.47 -2.56
C THR A 46 -0.08 -7.25 -3.39
N THR A 47 0.54 -7.01 -4.55
CA THR A 47 0.09 -5.98 -5.49
C THR A 47 -1.30 -6.24 -6.03
N PHE A 48 -1.65 -7.50 -6.27
CA PHE A 48 -2.98 -7.90 -6.69
C PHE A 48 -4.01 -7.72 -5.57
N MET A 49 -3.69 -8.22 -4.37
CA MET A 49 -4.59 -8.13 -3.21
C MET A 49 -4.85 -6.69 -2.76
N GLU A 50 -3.82 -5.84 -2.74
CA GLU A 50 -3.99 -4.43 -2.42
C GLU A 50 -4.88 -3.74 -3.45
N SER A 51 -4.68 -4.01 -4.75
CA SER A 51 -5.54 -3.44 -5.78
C SER A 51 -7.00 -3.83 -5.59
N LEU A 52 -7.28 -5.10 -5.27
CA LEU A 52 -8.63 -5.56 -4.97
C LEU A 52 -9.24 -4.90 -3.72
N SER A 53 -8.45 -4.67 -2.66
CA SER A 53 -8.95 -4.09 -1.42
C SER A 53 -9.32 -2.61 -1.55
N GLN A 54 -8.78 -1.92 -2.56
CA GLN A 54 -9.04 -0.50 -2.81
C GLN A 54 -10.31 -0.24 -3.65
N GLN A 55 -10.92 -1.25 -4.27
CA GLN A 55 -12.06 -1.07 -5.20
C GLN A 55 -13.43 -1.17 -4.54
N LYS A 56 -14.37 -0.33 -4.98
CA LYS A 56 -15.76 -0.30 -4.46
C LYS A 56 -16.56 -1.54 -4.85
N HIS A 57 -16.24 -2.16 -5.98
CA HIS A 57 -16.90 -3.37 -6.44
C HIS A 57 -16.13 -4.59 -5.96
N SER A 58 -16.81 -5.48 -5.23
CA SER A 58 -16.29 -6.81 -4.90
C SER A 58 -16.11 -7.59 -6.19
N ILE A 59 -14.87 -7.75 -6.64
CA ILE A 59 -14.49 -8.68 -7.71
C ILE A 59 -14.77 -10.10 -7.21
N PRO A 60 -15.31 -11.00 -8.05
CA PRO A 60 -15.71 -12.32 -7.58
C PRO A 60 -14.55 -13.05 -6.89
N PRO A 61 -14.86 -13.79 -5.81
CA PRO A 61 -13.85 -14.40 -4.94
C PRO A 61 -12.95 -15.41 -5.69
N THR A 62 -13.41 -15.91 -6.84
CA THR A 62 -12.65 -16.80 -7.74
C THR A 62 -11.30 -16.23 -8.13
N TYR A 63 -11.20 -14.94 -8.49
CA TYR A 63 -9.92 -14.33 -8.89
C TYR A 63 -8.91 -14.29 -7.74
N LYS A 64 -9.38 -14.04 -6.51
CA LYS A 64 -8.51 -14.08 -5.31
C LYS A 64 -7.96 -15.49 -5.08
N ILE A 65 -8.84 -16.50 -5.15
CA ILE A 65 -8.47 -17.90 -4.93
C ILE A 65 -7.48 -18.37 -6.00
N VAL A 66 -7.73 -18.05 -7.26
CA VAL A 66 -6.83 -18.39 -8.37
C VAL A 66 -5.45 -17.78 -8.15
N GLN A 67 -5.37 -16.48 -7.84
CA GLN A 67 -4.08 -15.81 -7.67
C GLN A 67 -3.27 -16.33 -6.47
N ILE A 68 -3.93 -16.61 -5.35
CA ILE A 68 -3.27 -17.23 -4.19
C ILE A 68 -2.78 -18.63 -4.55
N GLY A 69 -3.64 -19.43 -5.20
CA GLY A 69 -3.33 -20.79 -5.63
C GLY A 69 -2.13 -20.86 -6.57
N THR A 70 -2.09 -20.00 -7.60
CA THR A 70 -0.95 -19.93 -8.54
C THR A 70 0.34 -19.55 -7.83
N SER A 71 0.27 -18.70 -6.82
CA SER A 71 1.45 -18.21 -6.09
C SER A 71 2.02 -19.26 -5.14
N ILE A 72 1.15 -20.02 -4.47
CA ILE A 72 1.55 -21.18 -3.66
C ILE A 72 2.18 -22.24 -4.57
N ALA A 73 1.54 -22.55 -5.71
CA ALA A 73 2.08 -23.50 -6.67
C ALA A 73 3.46 -23.08 -7.21
N LEU A 74 3.64 -21.79 -7.52
CA LEU A 74 4.93 -21.24 -7.95
C LEU A 74 5.98 -21.29 -6.85
N THR A 75 5.60 -21.02 -5.61
CA THR A 75 6.52 -21.12 -4.46
C THR A 75 7.03 -22.55 -4.32
N ILE A 76 6.13 -23.53 -4.38
CA ILE A 76 6.49 -24.96 -4.34
C ILE A 76 7.37 -25.31 -5.54
N CYS A 77 7.05 -24.83 -6.75
CA CYS A 77 7.83 -25.05 -7.96
C CYS A 77 9.26 -24.49 -7.84
N VAL A 78 9.42 -23.27 -7.32
CA VAL A 78 10.75 -22.66 -7.08
C VAL A 78 11.57 -23.52 -6.13
N ILE A 79 10.97 -23.97 -5.02
CA ILE A 79 11.65 -24.82 -4.03
C ILE A 79 12.04 -26.17 -4.66
N LEU A 80 11.14 -26.80 -5.42
CA LEU A 80 11.42 -28.08 -6.07
C LEU A 80 12.53 -27.94 -7.11
N VAL A 81 12.46 -26.96 -8.00
CA VAL A 81 13.45 -26.79 -9.06
C VAL A 81 14.81 -26.38 -8.53
N TYR A 82 14.87 -25.71 -7.37
CA TYR A 82 16.13 -25.47 -6.68
C TYR A 82 16.90 -26.78 -6.40
N PHE A 83 16.20 -27.87 -6.04
CA PHE A 83 16.83 -29.17 -5.84
C PHE A 83 17.29 -29.85 -7.15
N PHE A 84 16.78 -29.43 -8.31
CA PHE A 84 17.09 -30.02 -9.63
C PHE A 84 18.03 -29.15 -10.48
N GLU A 85 18.58 -28.07 -9.93
CA GLU A 85 19.53 -27.14 -10.58
C GLU A 85 19.05 -26.46 -11.90
N LYS A 86 17.77 -26.56 -12.27
CA LYS A 86 17.19 -25.93 -13.48
C LYS A 86 16.65 -24.51 -13.25
N MET A 87 17.43 -23.66 -12.59
CA MET A 87 16.97 -22.34 -12.09
C MET A 87 16.58 -21.34 -13.19
N ALA A 88 17.20 -21.42 -14.38
CA ALA A 88 16.95 -20.46 -15.46
C ALA A 88 15.50 -20.48 -15.97
N PHE A 89 14.92 -21.67 -16.16
CA PHE A 89 13.53 -21.79 -16.64
C PHE A 89 12.52 -21.20 -15.64
N VAL A 90 12.74 -21.47 -14.35
CA VAL A 90 11.85 -21.00 -13.28
C VAL A 90 11.88 -19.48 -13.13
N GLN A 91 13.03 -18.86 -13.34
CA GLN A 91 13.14 -17.40 -13.33
C GLN A 91 12.19 -16.74 -14.34
N TYR A 92 12.14 -17.24 -15.60
CA TYR A 92 11.22 -16.71 -16.60
C TYR A 92 9.75 -16.89 -16.21
N VAL A 93 9.40 -18.05 -15.63
CA VAL A 93 8.04 -18.34 -15.17
C VAL A 93 7.64 -17.38 -14.03
N VAL A 94 8.52 -17.14 -13.07
CA VAL A 94 8.27 -16.24 -11.93
C VAL A 94 8.14 -14.78 -12.40
N VAL A 95 9.03 -14.32 -13.29
CA VAL A 95 8.96 -12.97 -13.86
C VAL A 95 7.67 -12.80 -14.66
N GLY A 96 7.31 -13.77 -15.50
CA GLY A 96 6.06 -13.77 -16.25
C GLY A 96 4.84 -13.69 -15.34
N PHE A 97 4.80 -14.48 -14.26
CA PHE A 97 3.75 -14.41 -13.25
C PHE A 97 3.64 -13.02 -12.62
N LEU A 98 4.77 -12.43 -12.21
CA LEU A 98 4.81 -11.10 -11.60
C LEU A 98 4.29 -10.04 -12.58
N VAL A 99 4.73 -10.07 -13.84
CA VAL A 99 4.25 -9.15 -14.88
C VAL A 99 2.74 -9.30 -15.09
N ILE A 100 2.24 -10.52 -15.23
CA ILE A 100 0.80 -10.80 -15.39
C ILE A 100 0.01 -10.31 -14.17
N SER A 101 0.51 -10.55 -12.96
CA SER A 101 -0.12 -10.10 -11.71
C SER A 101 -0.22 -8.57 -11.64
N VAL A 102 0.86 -7.88 -11.98
CA VAL A 102 0.87 -6.41 -12.00
C VAL A 102 -0.06 -5.89 -13.09
N ILE A 103 -0.02 -6.45 -14.31
CA ILE A 103 -0.92 -6.03 -15.41
C ILE A 103 -2.39 -6.21 -15.02
N THR A 104 -2.76 -7.37 -14.50
CA THR A 104 -4.15 -7.63 -14.08
C THR A 104 -4.58 -6.68 -12.95
N SER A 105 -3.71 -6.44 -11.97
CA SER A 105 -3.91 -5.44 -10.91
C SER A 105 -4.12 -4.01 -11.46
N MET A 106 -3.35 -3.63 -12.48
CA MET A 106 -3.47 -2.32 -13.15
C MET A 106 -4.74 -2.21 -14.01
N LEU A 107 -5.13 -3.27 -14.71
CA LEU A 107 -6.37 -3.32 -15.49
C LEU A 107 -7.60 -3.19 -14.59
N ILE A 108 -7.61 -3.89 -13.45
CA ILE A 108 -8.64 -3.75 -12.43
C ILE A 108 -8.74 -2.31 -11.96
N THR A 109 -7.61 -1.70 -11.60
CA THR A 109 -7.54 -0.31 -11.12
C THR A 109 -8.08 0.69 -12.15
N ARG A 110 -7.89 0.42 -13.44
CA ARG A 110 -8.37 1.26 -14.54
C ARG A 110 -9.89 1.10 -14.77
N GLN A 111 -10.41 -0.11 -14.65
CA GLN A 111 -11.81 -0.43 -14.96
C GLN A 111 -12.77 -0.20 -13.80
N THR A 112 -12.27 -0.09 -12.56
CA THR A 112 -13.11 0.00 -11.36
C THR A 112 -12.94 1.34 -10.63
N LYS A 113 -13.95 1.70 -9.82
CA LYS A 113 -13.93 2.92 -8.99
C LYS A 113 -13.45 2.59 -7.59
N PRO A 114 -12.53 3.40 -7.02
CA PRO A 114 -12.03 3.16 -5.68
C PRO A 114 -13.08 3.43 -4.59
N VAL A 115 -12.90 2.81 -3.43
CA VAL A 115 -13.64 3.14 -2.21
C VAL A 115 -13.33 4.59 -1.81
N LYS A 116 -14.28 5.28 -1.14
CA LYS A 116 -14.17 6.70 -0.76
C LYS A 116 -12.85 7.05 -0.05
N GLN A 117 -12.35 6.14 0.80
CA GLN A 117 -11.09 6.29 1.53
C GLN A 117 -9.84 6.34 0.61
N TYR A 118 -9.91 5.75 -0.58
CA TYR A 118 -8.80 5.68 -1.55
C TYR A 118 -9.01 6.60 -2.76
N LYS A 119 -10.06 7.43 -2.76
CA LYS A 119 -10.43 8.28 -3.91
C LYS A 119 -9.32 9.27 -4.30
N HIS A 120 -8.55 9.77 -3.34
CA HIS A 120 -7.44 10.69 -3.63
C HIS A 120 -6.27 10.02 -4.35
N LEU A 121 -6.10 8.70 -4.20
CA LEU A 121 -5.06 7.95 -4.91
C LEU A 121 -5.45 7.61 -6.36
N GLU A 122 -6.71 7.79 -6.75
CA GLU A 122 -7.25 7.36 -8.06
C GLU A 122 -6.44 7.92 -9.23
N LYS A 123 -6.15 9.22 -9.21
CA LYS A 123 -5.41 9.89 -10.28
C LYS A 123 -3.98 9.34 -10.39
N SER A 124 -3.29 9.23 -9.25
CA SER A 124 -1.92 8.72 -9.18
C SER A 124 -1.82 7.27 -9.65
N ASN A 125 -2.72 6.40 -9.15
CA ASN A 125 -2.77 4.99 -9.51
C ASN A 125 -3.13 4.77 -10.99
N ARG A 126 -3.98 5.60 -11.59
CA ARG A 126 -4.28 5.52 -13.03
C ARG A 126 -3.12 5.96 -13.92
N VAL A 127 -2.43 7.04 -13.55
CA VAL A 127 -1.22 7.48 -14.27
C VAL A 127 -0.17 6.37 -14.20
N PHE A 128 0.02 5.79 -13.02
CA PHE A 128 0.93 4.67 -12.83
C PHE A 128 0.57 3.45 -13.70
N ALA A 129 -0.69 3.03 -13.67
CA ALA A 129 -1.18 1.92 -14.49
C ALA A 129 -0.92 2.15 -15.99
N PHE A 130 -1.13 3.37 -16.47
CA PHE A 130 -0.86 3.73 -17.86
C PHE A 130 0.64 3.65 -18.18
N THR A 131 1.48 4.30 -17.38
CA THR A 131 2.94 4.29 -17.55
C THR A 131 3.52 2.88 -17.55
N PHE A 132 3.05 2.01 -16.64
CA PHE A 132 3.51 0.62 -16.57
C PHE A 132 3.07 -0.20 -17.78
N LEU A 133 1.80 -0.06 -18.20
CA LEU A 133 1.24 -0.77 -19.35
C LEU A 133 1.87 -0.33 -20.67
N THR A 134 2.44 0.87 -20.76
CA THR A 134 3.22 1.32 -21.91
C THR A 134 4.70 0.93 -21.84
N LEU A 135 5.35 1.09 -20.68
CA LEU A 135 6.79 0.85 -20.55
C LEU A 135 7.18 -0.63 -20.61
N VAL A 136 6.37 -1.52 -20.00
CA VAL A 136 6.71 -2.94 -19.97
C VAL A 136 6.74 -3.57 -21.37
N PRO A 137 5.75 -3.36 -22.25
CA PRO A 137 5.83 -3.87 -23.62
C PRO A 137 6.98 -3.27 -24.43
N ILE A 138 7.24 -1.97 -24.28
CA ILE A 138 8.38 -1.30 -24.95
C ILE A 138 9.70 -1.94 -24.51
N TYR A 139 9.84 -2.21 -23.21
CA TYR A 139 11.01 -2.89 -22.68
C TYR A 139 11.16 -4.30 -23.23
N LEU A 140 10.09 -5.11 -23.22
CA LEU A 140 10.14 -6.47 -23.76
C LEU A 140 10.49 -6.47 -25.25
N ALA A 141 9.92 -5.53 -26.03
CA ALA A 141 10.23 -5.38 -27.45
C ALA A 141 11.68 -4.94 -27.69
N PHE A 142 12.18 -4.01 -26.88
CA PHE A 142 13.58 -3.57 -26.95
C PHE A 142 14.54 -4.70 -26.57
N HIS A 143 14.25 -5.45 -25.51
CA HIS A 143 15.06 -6.58 -25.10
C HIS A 143 15.14 -7.65 -26.20
N TYR A 144 13.99 -8.01 -26.78
CA TYR A 144 13.93 -8.96 -27.88
C TYR A 144 14.65 -8.47 -29.15
N ALA A 145 14.56 -7.18 -29.47
CA ALA A 145 15.14 -6.61 -30.69
C ALA A 145 16.67 -6.41 -30.63
N PHE A 146 17.25 -6.26 -29.43
CA PHE A 146 18.65 -5.89 -29.23
C PHE A 146 19.46 -6.96 -28.46
N GLU A 147 18.99 -8.21 -28.49
CA GLU A 147 19.48 -9.36 -27.70
C GLU A 147 21.00 -9.61 -27.87
N GLU A 148 21.59 -9.35 -29.05
CA GLU A 148 23.04 -9.54 -29.31
C GLU A 148 23.93 -8.38 -28.81
N ALA A 149 23.41 -7.16 -28.68
CA ALA A 149 24.22 -5.99 -28.31
C ALA A 149 24.25 -5.72 -26.79
N TYR A 150 23.32 -6.30 -26.03
CA TYR A 150 23.12 -5.98 -24.60
C TYR A 150 23.00 -7.24 -23.72
N GLN A 151 23.78 -8.29 -24.00
CA GLN A 151 23.79 -9.53 -23.19
C GLN A 151 24.05 -9.29 -21.68
N GLN A 152 24.69 -8.18 -21.33
CA GLN A 152 25.04 -7.86 -19.93
C GLN A 152 23.90 -7.18 -19.16
N PHE A 153 22.83 -6.76 -19.83
CA PHE A 153 21.67 -6.17 -19.18
C PHE A 153 20.71 -7.27 -18.73
N GLN A 154 20.87 -7.71 -17.48
CA GLN A 154 19.96 -8.67 -16.87
C GLN A 154 18.50 -8.22 -17.03
N MET A 155 17.63 -9.15 -17.43
CA MET A 155 16.18 -8.99 -17.59
C MET A 155 15.47 -8.36 -16.37
N GLY A 156 16.12 -8.35 -15.22
CA GLY A 156 15.62 -7.73 -14.00
C GLY A 156 15.85 -6.23 -13.91
N PHE A 157 16.86 -5.64 -14.57
CA PHE A 157 17.33 -4.29 -14.25
C PHE A 157 16.27 -3.21 -14.41
N LEU A 158 15.51 -3.23 -15.51
CA LEU A 158 14.48 -2.22 -15.77
C LEU A 158 13.22 -2.46 -14.92
N LEU A 159 12.90 -3.71 -14.64
CA LEU A 159 11.88 -4.08 -13.67
C LEU A 159 12.28 -3.61 -12.26
N TYR A 160 13.58 -3.60 -11.92
CA TYR A 160 14.09 -3.03 -10.67
C TYR A 160 13.87 -1.52 -10.60
N PHE A 161 14.15 -0.77 -11.67
CA PHE A 161 13.83 0.66 -11.72
C PHE A 161 12.33 0.92 -11.59
N ALA A 162 11.49 0.07 -12.22
CA ALA A 162 10.04 0.19 -12.08
C ALA A 162 9.58 -0.06 -10.63
N PHE A 163 10.17 -1.04 -9.94
CA PHE A 163 9.88 -1.32 -8.52
C PHE A 163 10.41 -0.24 -7.56
N ILE A 164 11.59 0.30 -7.82
CA ILE A 164 12.15 1.40 -7.04
C ILE A 164 11.29 2.66 -7.23
N ALA A 165 10.90 2.97 -8.47
CA ALA A 165 9.98 4.08 -8.75
C ALA A 165 8.62 3.90 -8.05
N LEU A 166 8.10 2.67 -8.02
CA LEU A 166 6.90 2.28 -7.27
C LEU A 166 7.06 2.53 -5.76
N ALA A 167 8.17 2.07 -5.18
CA ALA A 167 8.47 2.20 -3.77
C ALA A 167 8.62 3.68 -3.37
N ILE A 168 9.39 4.46 -4.14
CA ILE A 168 9.59 5.90 -3.91
C ILE A 168 8.27 6.66 -3.97
N ARG A 169 7.43 6.37 -4.99
CA ARG A 169 6.11 7.00 -5.09
C ARG A 169 5.22 6.65 -3.89
N LYS A 170 5.16 5.38 -3.49
CA LYS A 170 4.35 4.93 -2.33
C LYS A 170 4.82 5.63 -1.05
N ILE A 171 6.13 5.69 -0.82
CA ILE A 171 6.73 6.40 0.31
C ILE A 171 6.35 7.89 0.29
N PHE A 172 6.40 8.54 -0.87
CA PHE A 172 6.05 9.96 -0.99
C PHE A 172 4.56 10.21 -0.74
N ASP A 173 3.68 9.36 -1.26
CA ASP A 173 2.23 9.41 -1.03
C ASP A 173 1.90 9.23 0.46
N ASP A 174 2.58 8.30 1.14
CA ASP A 174 2.40 8.05 2.57
C ASP A 174 2.96 9.20 3.44
N LEU A 175 4.12 9.75 3.08
CA LEU A 175 4.69 10.93 3.72
C LEU A 175 3.78 12.16 3.58
N HIS A 176 3.21 12.36 2.39
CA HIS A 176 2.27 13.45 2.15
C HIS A 176 0.98 13.28 2.97
N ARG A 177 0.48 12.06 3.14
CA ARG A 177 -0.67 11.80 4.04
C ARG A 177 -0.33 12.16 5.49
N LEU A 178 0.83 11.75 5.98
CA LEU A 178 1.27 12.04 7.35
C LEU A 178 1.48 13.54 7.57
N SER A 179 2.02 14.26 6.59
CA SER A 179 2.22 15.71 6.69
C SER A 179 0.90 16.48 6.72
N LEU A 180 -0.11 16.05 5.96
CA LEU A 180 -1.46 16.62 6.02
C LEU A 180 -2.10 16.43 7.39
N VAL A 181 -2.02 15.21 7.97
CA VAL A 181 -2.55 14.93 9.31
C VAL A 181 -1.87 15.82 10.35
N ASN A 182 -0.54 15.89 10.33
CA ASN A 182 0.21 16.72 11.29
C ASN A 182 -0.10 18.22 11.15
N ASN A 183 -0.25 18.72 9.92
CA ASN A 183 -0.62 20.11 9.67
C ASN A 183 -2.07 20.44 10.03
N THR A 184 -3.00 19.47 10.00
CA THR A 184 -4.37 19.67 10.50
C THR A 184 -4.47 19.67 12.03
N LEU A 185 -3.63 18.89 12.72
CA LEU A 185 -3.70 18.78 14.18
C LEU A 185 -3.12 20.00 14.91
N LYS A 186 -2.10 20.66 14.34
CA LYS A 186 -1.48 21.85 14.95
C LYS A 186 -2.45 23.03 15.16
N PRO A 187 -3.26 23.45 14.16
CA PRO A 187 -4.29 24.47 14.35
C PRO A 187 -5.36 24.03 15.37
N ILE A 188 -5.79 22.76 15.29
CA ILE A 188 -6.82 22.20 16.17
C ILE A 188 -6.40 22.26 17.64
N GLU A 189 -5.16 21.88 17.96
CA GLU A 189 -4.61 21.99 19.32
C GLU A 189 -4.53 23.45 19.80
N GLN A 190 -4.20 24.38 18.91
CA GLN A 190 -4.19 25.82 19.23
C GLN A 190 -5.61 26.35 19.52
N HIS A 191 -6.60 25.97 18.70
CA HIS A 191 -8.00 26.32 18.96
C HIS A 191 -8.45 25.80 20.32
N PHE A 192 -8.09 24.58 20.69
CA PHE A 192 -8.48 24.02 21.98
C PHE A 192 -7.86 24.71 23.19
N LYS A 193 -6.63 25.25 23.06
CA LYS A 193 -6.05 26.10 24.10
C LYS A 193 -6.88 27.38 24.30
N ASN A 194 -7.38 27.98 23.22
CA ASN A 194 -8.21 29.19 23.29
C ASN A 194 -9.55 28.96 24.01
N TYR A 195 -10.10 27.74 23.96
CA TYR A 195 -11.34 27.37 24.65
C TYR A 195 -11.13 26.81 26.07
N GLY A 196 -9.89 26.77 26.59
CA GLY A 196 -9.61 26.28 27.94
C GLY A 196 -9.93 24.79 28.15
N LEU A 197 -9.77 23.98 27.11
CA LEU A 197 -9.93 22.53 27.22
C LEU A 197 -8.75 21.93 27.98
N THR A 198 -9.06 21.02 28.91
CA THR A 198 -8.05 20.20 29.59
C THR A 198 -7.40 19.24 28.60
N LYS A 199 -6.22 18.69 28.93
CA LYS A 199 -5.55 17.70 28.07
C LYS A 199 -6.46 16.52 27.71
N ARG A 200 -7.25 16.04 28.67
CA ARG A 200 -8.18 14.93 28.43
C ARG A 200 -9.35 15.31 27.53
N GLU A 201 -9.87 16.52 27.67
CA GLU A 201 -10.91 17.03 26.78
C GLU A 201 -10.38 17.29 25.36
N GLN A 202 -9.11 17.71 25.22
CA GLN A 202 -8.44 17.86 23.93
C GLN A 202 -8.35 16.51 23.20
N GLU A 203 -7.86 15.47 23.87
CA GLU A 203 -7.80 14.12 23.31
C GLU A 203 -9.18 13.64 22.83
N ILE A 204 -10.21 13.81 23.65
CA ILE A 204 -11.57 13.42 23.29
C ILE A 204 -12.09 14.28 22.12
N ALA A 205 -11.83 15.59 22.11
CA ALA A 205 -12.27 16.48 21.04
C ALA A 205 -11.63 16.15 19.69
N ILE A 206 -10.36 15.72 19.67
CA ILE A 206 -9.67 15.23 18.46
C ILE A 206 -10.37 13.96 17.94
N LEU A 207 -10.62 12.97 18.81
CA LEU A 207 -11.29 11.74 18.38
C LEU A 207 -12.74 11.99 17.92
N LEU A 208 -13.41 13.00 18.47
CA LEU A 208 -14.71 13.47 17.99
C LEU A 208 -14.61 14.17 16.63
N PHE A 209 -13.54 14.91 16.36
CA PHE A 209 -13.26 15.49 15.06
C PHE A 209 -12.98 14.40 13.99
N GLU A 210 -12.24 13.35 14.35
CA GLU A 210 -11.88 12.23 13.46
C GLU A 210 -13.05 11.32 13.06
N GLY A 211 -14.25 11.52 13.61
CA GLY A 211 -15.43 10.76 13.23
C GLY A 211 -15.72 9.52 14.09
N LEU A 212 -14.93 9.24 15.13
CA LEU A 212 -15.14 8.08 16.00
C LEU A 212 -16.47 8.16 16.77
N THR A 213 -17.09 7.01 17.06
CA THR A 213 -18.29 6.94 17.90
C THR A 213 -17.91 7.05 19.37
N TYR A 214 -18.84 7.47 20.24
CA TYR A 214 -18.57 7.50 21.68
C TYR A 214 -18.16 6.14 22.24
N GLN A 215 -18.68 5.05 21.69
CA GLN A 215 -18.27 3.70 22.07
C GLN A 215 -16.82 3.42 21.68
N SER A 216 -16.45 3.70 20.42
CA SER A 216 -15.06 3.52 19.97
C SER A 216 -14.06 4.36 20.75
N ILE A 217 -14.46 5.58 21.16
CA ILE A 217 -13.62 6.46 21.99
C ILE A 217 -13.49 5.87 23.41
N ALA A 218 -14.59 5.40 23.99
CA ALA A 218 -14.60 4.74 25.30
C ALA A 218 -13.64 3.54 25.33
N ASP A 219 -13.71 2.70 24.30
CA ASP A 219 -12.86 1.52 24.16
C ASP A 219 -11.38 1.91 23.99
N GLN A 220 -11.07 2.89 23.12
CA GLN A 220 -9.70 3.33 22.87
C GLN A 220 -9.05 4.03 24.07
N LEU A 221 -9.85 4.74 24.85
CA LEU A 221 -9.40 5.51 26.00
C LEU A 221 -9.53 4.77 27.33
N PHE A 222 -9.98 3.50 27.29
CA PHE A 222 -10.23 2.63 28.44
C PHE A 222 -11.09 3.28 29.54
N ILE A 223 -12.15 3.98 29.15
CA ILE A 223 -13.08 4.66 30.07
C ILE A 223 -14.53 4.39 29.69
N SER A 224 -15.45 4.58 30.64
CA SER A 224 -16.86 4.23 30.42
C SER A 224 -17.55 5.15 29.39
N LEU A 225 -18.52 4.61 28.65
CA LEU A 225 -19.36 5.37 27.72
C LEU A 225 -20.06 6.58 28.39
N PRO A 226 -20.62 6.46 29.61
CA PRO A 226 -21.14 7.62 30.35
C PRO A 226 -20.09 8.72 30.57
N THR A 227 -18.85 8.35 30.90
CA THR A 227 -17.74 9.29 31.09
C THR A 227 -17.45 10.07 29.80
N ILE A 228 -17.43 9.38 28.65
CA ILE A 228 -17.28 10.04 27.33
C ILE A 228 -18.41 11.02 27.05
N LYS A 229 -19.68 10.65 27.33
CA LYS A 229 -20.82 11.56 27.14
C LYS A 229 -20.69 12.82 28.00
N THR A 230 -20.24 12.68 29.24
CA THR A 230 -19.99 13.81 30.14
C THR A 230 -18.88 14.72 29.61
N HIS A 231 -17.74 14.15 29.20
CA HIS A 231 -16.66 14.94 28.59
C HIS A 231 -17.10 15.64 27.30
N ALA A 232 -17.83 14.95 26.41
CA ALA A 232 -18.35 15.55 25.19
C ALA A 232 -19.29 16.74 25.47
N SER A 233 -20.17 16.62 26.47
CA SER A 233 -21.03 17.71 26.92
C SER A 233 -20.22 18.91 27.42
N ASN A 234 -19.18 18.68 28.20
CA ASN A 234 -18.30 19.74 28.71
C ASN A 234 -17.51 20.42 27.59
N ILE A 235 -17.00 19.64 26.62
CA ILE A 235 -16.33 20.16 25.42
C ILE A 235 -17.27 21.08 24.64
N TYR A 236 -18.50 20.62 24.37
CA TYR A 236 -19.48 21.42 23.63
C TYR A 236 -19.81 22.74 24.35
N LYS A 237 -19.97 22.71 25.68
CA LYS A 237 -20.16 23.92 26.48
C LYS A 237 -18.98 24.88 26.39
N LYS A 238 -17.74 24.39 26.55
CA LYS A 238 -16.51 25.21 26.50
C LYS A 238 -16.26 25.82 25.13
N CYS A 239 -16.52 25.05 24.07
CA CYS A 239 -16.41 25.50 22.68
C CYS A 239 -17.62 26.32 22.20
N LYS A 240 -18.65 26.50 23.04
CA LYS A 240 -19.90 27.22 22.71
C LYS A 240 -20.63 26.65 21.47
N VAL A 241 -20.63 25.33 21.35
CA VAL A 241 -21.32 24.58 20.27
C VAL A 241 -22.40 23.67 20.83
N LYS A 242 -23.39 23.33 20.02
CA LYS A 242 -24.52 22.46 20.40
C LYS A 242 -24.43 21.05 19.83
N SER A 243 -23.57 20.85 18.84
CA SER A 243 -23.47 19.57 18.14
C SER A 243 -22.04 19.23 17.74
N ARG A 244 -21.81 17.94 17.51
CA ARG A 244 -20.59 17.43 16.90
C ARG A 244 -20.25 18.14 15.58
N ASN A 245 -21.27 18.38 14.74
CA ASN A 245 -21.06 19.03 13.45
C ASN A 245 -20.59 20.49 13.60
N GLU A 246 -21.11 21.20 14.60
CA GLU A 246 -20.62 22.56 14.92
C GLU A 246 -19.19 22.53 15.47
N LEU A 247 -18.87 21.57 16.35
CA LEU A 247 -17.50 21.37 16.83
C LEU A 247 -16.56 21.15 15.64
N THR A 248 -16.90 20.26 14.71
CA THR A 248 -16.06 19.99 13.54
C THR A 248 -15.90 21.20 12.62
N LYS A 249 -16.92 22.07 12.52
CA LYS A 249 -16.82 23.29 11.72
C LYS A 249 -15.83 24.30 12.31
N ILE A 250 -15.84 24.48 13.63
CA ILE A 250 -14.92 25.40 14.32
C ILE A 250 -13.48 24.88 14.27
N LEU A 251 -13.29 23.57 14.24
CA LEU A 251 -11.95 22.96 14.15
C LEU A 251 -11.38 22.88 12.74
N ALA A 252 -12.24 23.00 11.72
CA ALA A 252 -11.85 22.99 10.32
C ALA A 252 -11.75 24.39 9.68
N SER A 253 -12.17 25.44 10.40
CA SER A 253 -12.09 26.85 9.98
C SER A 253 -10.75 27.46 10.34
#